data_AF-A0AAU9C5E6-F1
#
_entry.id   AF-A0AAU9C5E6-F1
#
_cell.length_a   1.000
_cell.length_b   1.000
_cell.length_c   1.000
_cell.angle_alpha   90.00
_cell.angle_beta   90.00
_cell.angle_gamma   90.00
#
_symmetry.space_group_name_H-M   'P 1'
#
loop_
_entity.id
_entity.type
_entity.pdbx_description
1 polymer ?
#
loop_
_entity_poly.entity_id
_entity_poly.type
_entity_poly.pdbx_seq_one_letter_code
_entity_poly.pdbx_strand_id
1 'polypeptide(L)'
;MKIALVQINATMCAYEETIARMLSAASTFERQGADLVIFPATTLTGFNPQSLLNQEGVETDIALVLDELAERASVPILVPFLFESSGQPVPEVAYIHDKKIVPLRMGASVAYLKAHGHMPGDEPVMQFVQQDTDFGVALDLEGLAAYSAGSENADVIIYLPFSGFCADDEATSMGATLGDGFYIGEATKANSWLVGVNSIGAQDEIVYSGGSFVISPWGEIAAALPNFEEAMELVEVEPLSEGPLEEPLAPAPYQRMRMIWGALTLALRDFVDKQGARGVGLLLTGDLLTSVLAALAVDALGPMRVWGLLVPSADEDALKDARHLARNLRIHAEEVNKSDFKQAAELIDSNPLAVIRLLARAAAPQILGPGLLMLTAVDKTALALQQDPDCYHAASFAPFSDVYRTDILALASDRNGKSPVIPRSVLARLDVPRDLVADAHALSDARTLSELDSVLLSVIERGESVTDVVREGGNLEETLGILSAVGKGELSRRNCPAGPIISERALVERRTPIAIHRASSTAHVSSMPEVVAGLSTAMNNADIMSLMERLQTLAGAFEDAADPASLDLPHNLHSYLQDFASSGGFSTNGDDLWGSGLFSKN
;
A
#
# COMPACT_ATOMS: atom_id res chain seq x y z
N MET A 1 33.42 9.23 -7.99
CA MET A 1 32.55 9.16 -9.19
C MET A 1 31.26 9.93 -8.93
N LYS A 2 30.54 10.38 -9.95
CA LYS A 2 29.33 11.19 -9.80
C LYS A 2 28.10 10.44 -10.30
N ILE A 3 27.13 10.23 -9.42
CA ILE A 3 25.90 9.48 -9.69
C ILE A 3 24.72 10.46 -9.65
N ALA A 4 23.92 10.49 -10.71
CA ALA A 4 22.70 11.28 -10.77
C ALA A 4 21.48 10.43 -10.40
N LEU A 5 20.68 10.91 -9.45
CA LEU A 5 19.42 10.32 -9.05
C LEU A 5 18.29 11.09 -9.75
N VAL A 6 17.45 10.41 -10.53
CA VAL A 6 16.41 11.05 -11.34
C VAL A 6 15.01 10.66 -10.88
N GLN A 7 14.50 11.31 -9.83
CA GLN A 7 13.17 11.04 -9.28
C GLN A 7 12.09 11.76 -10.10
N ILE A 8 11.46 11.02 -11.02
CA ILE A 8 10.45 11.52 -11.96
C ILE A 8 9.14 10.75 -11.89
N ASN A 9 8.02 11.46 -12.06
CA ASN A 9 6.68 10.92 -12.15
C ASN A 9 6.36 10.63 -13.61
N ALA A 10 6.43 9.35 -13.98
CA ALA A 10 6.08 8.89 -15.31
C ALA A 10 4.60 8.47 -15.39
N THR A 11 4.06 8.54 -16.60
CA THR A 11 2.74 7.98 -16.92
C THR A 11 2.95 6.66 -17.65
N MET A 12 2.26 5.61 -17.21
CA MET A 12 2.37 4.28 -17.80
C MET A 12 2.11 4.31 -19.31
N CYS A 13 2.99 3.69 -20.09
CA CYS A 13 2.96 3.65 -21.57
C CYS A 13 3.06 5.00 -22.30
N ALA A 14 3.37 6.10 -21.62
CA ALA A 14 3.69 7.37 -22.26
C ALA A 14 5.15 7.38 -22.78
N TYR A 15 5.55 6.37 -23.54
CA TYR A 15 6.95 6.07 -23.87
C TYR A 15 7.69 7.23 -24.53
N GLU A 16 7.09 7.91 -25.51
CA GLU A 16 7.72 9.04 -26.20
C GLU A 16 8.07 10.18 -25.23
N GLU A 17 7.14 10.53 -24.33
CA GLU A 17 7.36 11.56 -23.31
C GLU A 17 8.42 11.10 -22.30
N THR A 18 8.30 9.86 -21.82
CA THR A 18 9.23 9.27 -20.86
C THR A 18 10.66 9.25 -21.42
N ILE A 19 10.88 8.75 -22.64
CA ILE A 19 12.19 8.73 -23.31
C ILE A 19 12.75 10.15 -23.42
N ALA A 20 11.94 11.11 -23.89
CA ALA A 20 12.38 12.48 -24.05
C ALA A 20 12.87 13.09 -22.72
N ARG A 21 12.14 12.84 -21.62
CA ARG A 21 12.52 13.28 -20.28
C ARG A 21 13.79 12.58 -19.78
N MET A 22 13.90 11.27 -19.97
CA MET A 22 15.09 10.49 -19.58
C MET A 22 16.35 10.96 -20.32
N LEU A 23 16.30 11.10 -21.64
CA LEU A 23 17.42 11.57 -22.45
C LEU A 23 17.80 13.02 -22.14
N SER A 24 16.80 13.88 -21.85
CA SER A 24 17.05 15.26 -21.42
C SER A 24 17.77 15.31 -20.07
N ALA A 25 17.37 14.46 -19.11
CA ALA A 25 18.06 14.34 -17.83
C ALA A 25 19.49 13.82 -18.02
N ALA A 26 19.67 12.75 -18.80
CA ALA A 26 20.97 12.17 -19.10
C ALA A 26 21.94 13.20 -19.71
N SER A 27 21.52 13.94 -20.74
CA SER A 27 22.34 14.99 -21.36
C SER A 27 22.62 16.18 -20.43
N THR A 28 21.71 16.46 -19.49
CA THR A 28 21.93 17.52 -18.50
C THR A 28 22.99 17.12 -17.50
N PHE A 29 22.96 15.89 -17.00
CA PHE A 29 23.91 15.39 -16.01
C PHE A 29 25.27 15.01 -16.61
N GLU A 30 25.32 14.53 -17.85
CA GLU A 30 26.58 14.38 -18.60
C GLU A 30 27.37 15.70 -18.62
N ARG A 31 26.69 16.82 -18.93
CA ARG A 31 27.33 18.16 -18.94
C ARG A 31 27.81 18.62 -17.56
N GLN A 32 27.28 18.04 -16.49
CA GLN A 32 27.72 18.29 -15.11
C GLN A 32 28.80 17.29 -14.66
N GLY A 33 29.19 16.34 -15.53
CA GLY A 33 30.21 15.34 -15.29
C GLY A 33 29.71 14.09 -14.57
N ALA A 34 28.43 13.72 -14.75
CA ALA A 34 27.92 12.45 -14.25
C ALA A 34 28.61 11.26 -14.92
N ASP A 35 28.94 10.25 -14.12
CA ASP A 35 29.45 8.96 -14.57
C ASP A 35 28.31 7.94 -14.76
N LEU A 36 27.20 8.11 -14.05
CA LEU A 36 26.04 7.22 -14.07
C LEU A 36 24.76 8.01 -13.78
N VAL A 37 23.66 7.69 -14.48
CA VAL A 37 22.33 8.25 -14.22
C VAL A 37 21.36 7.11 -13.91
N ILE A 38 20.65 7.20 -12.78
CA ILE A 38 19.77 6.15 -12.30
C ILE A 38 18.32 6.62 -12.39
N PHE A 39 17.49 5.82 -13.06
CA PHE A 39 16.05 6.03 -13.13
C PHE A 39 15.29 5.10 -12.18
N PRO A 40 14.16 5.55 -11.61
CA PRO A 40 13.34 4.75 -10.71
C PRO A 40 12.69 3.54 -11.39
N ALA A 41 12.33 2.57 -10.55
CA ALA A 41 11.69 1.29 -10.88
C ALA A 41 10.57 1.40 -11.92
N THR A 42 9.77 2.47 -11.86
CA THR A 42 8.47 2.53 -12.53
C THR A 42 8.44 3.47 -13.72
N THR A 43 9.60 4.03 -14.06
CA THR A 43 9.75 5.05 -15.09
C THR A 43 9.25 4.57 -16.45
N LEU A 44 9.61 3.35 -16.86
CA LEU A 44 9.22 2.80 -18.16
C LEU A 44 7.85 2.10 -18.15
N THR A 45 7.70 1.10 -17.29
CA THR A 45 6.57 0.16 -17.34
C THR A 45 5.46 0.48 -16.35
N GLY A 46 5.61 1.54 -15.55
CA GLY A 46 4.71 1.82 -14.44
C GLY A 46 4.84 0.79 -13.32
N PHE A 47 3.86 0.82 -12.41
CA PHE A 47 3.92 0.22 -11.08
C PHE A 47 3.33 -1.19 -11.01
N ASN A 48 2.24 -1.41 -11.74
CA ASN A 48 1.63 -2.72 -11.91
C ASN A 48 0.93 -2.71 -13.26
N PRO A 49 1.58 -3.18 -14.33
CA PRO A 49 0.97 -3.22 -15.65
C PRO A 49 -0.23 -4.19 -15.70
N GLN A 50 -0.51 -4.98 -14.65
CA GLN A 50 -1.59 -5.96 -14.63
C GLN A 50 -1.57 -6.84 -15.89
N SER A 51 -2.71 -6.96 -16.58
CA SER A 51 -2.82 -7.72 -17.83
C SER A 51 -2.15 -7.04 -19.03
N LEU A 52 -1.62 -5.82 -18.89
CA LEU A 52 -0.97 -5.09 -19.97
C LEU A 52 0.29 -5.80 -20.46
N LEU A 53 1.10 -6.40 -19.56
CA LEU A 53 2.27 -7.18 -20.00
C LEU A 53 1.90 -8.38 -20.86
N ASN A 54 0.67 -8.91 -20.71
CA ASN A 54 0.18 -10.02 -21.51
C ASN A 54 -0.42 -9.55 -22.86
N GLN A 55 -0.48 -8.24 -23.13
CA GLN A 55 -0.98 -7.72 -24.40
C GLN A 55 0.11 -7.79 -25.48
N GLU A 56 -0.27 -8.22 -26.68
CA GLU A 56 0.62 -8.21 -27.83
C GLU A 56 1.17 -6.80 -28.07
N GLY A 57 2.49 -6.70 -28.22
CA GLY A 57 3.18 -5.45 -28.54
C GLY A 57 3.85 -4.76 -27.37
N VAL A 58 3.40 -4.94 -26.12
CA VAL A 58 3.99 -4.22 -24.96
C VAL A 58 5.46 -4.57 -24.75
N GLU A 59 5.83 -5.84 -24.85
CA GLU A 59 7.24 -6.25 -24.78
C GLU A 59 8.06 -5.70 -25.95
N THR A 60 7.45 -5.59 -27.14
CA THR A 60 8.10 -5.02 -28.32
C THR A 60 8.32 -3.52 -28.12
N ASP A 61 7.34 -2.81 -27.56
CA ASP A 61 7.48 -1.39 -27.23
C ASP A 61 8.58 -1.17 -26.20
N ILE A 62 8.65 -1.99 -25.14
CA ILE A 62 9.73 -1.93 -24.16
C ILE A 62 11.09 -2.15 -24.83
N ALA A 63 11.20 -3.15 -25.70
CA ALA A 63 12.45 -3.42 -26.43
C ALA A 63 12.85 -2.22 -27.32
N LEU A 64 11.91 -1.65 -28.08
CA LEU A 64 12.16 -0.48 -28.92
C LEU A 64 12.57 0.75 -28.11
N VAL A 65 11.95 0.94 -26.94
CA VAL A 65 12.30 2.01 -25.99
C VAL A 65 13.72 1.84 -25.48
N LEU A 66 14.11 0.62 -25.09
CA LEU A 66 15.47 0.33 -24.63
C LEU A 66 16.50 0.51 -25.75
N ASP A 67 16.18 0.09 -26.98
CA ASP A 67 17.03 0.31 -28.16
C ASP A 67 17.25 1.82 -28.42
N GLU A 68 16.18 2.61 -28.37
CA GLU A 68 16.27 4.07 -28.56
C GLU A 68 17.11 4.74 -27.45
N LEU A 69 16.91 4.33 -26.19
CA LEU A 69 17.71 4.79 -25.07
C LEU A 69 19.19 4.40 -25.25
N ALA A 70 19.49 3.18 -25.70
CA ALA A 70 20.85 2.74 -25.96
C ALA A 70 21.52 3.52 -27.09
N GLU A 71 20.79 3.86 -28.15
CA GLU A 71 21.35 4.65 -29.25
C GLU A 71 21.67 6.10 -28.85
N ARG A 72 20.85 6.69 -27.98
CA ARG A 72 20.80 8.14 -27.73
C ARG A 72 21.31 8.58 -26.35
N ALA A 73 21.39 7.70 -25.36
CA ALA A 73 21.91 8.04 -24.04
C ALA A 73 23.37 8.50 -24.15
N SER A 74 23.68 9.63 -23.54
CA SER A 74 24.99 10.28 -23.66
C SER A 74 25.94 9.95 -22.49
N VAL A 75 25.41 9.33 -21.44
CA VAL A 75 26.10 8.88 -20.23
C VAL A 75 25.54 7.49 -19.88
N PRO A 76 26.28 6.61 -19.19
CA PRO A 76 25.73 5.34 -18.71
C PRO A 76 24.45 5.56 -17.90
N ILE A 77 23.42 4.74 -18.16
CA ILE A 77 22.14 4.84 -17.47
C ILE A 77 21.68 3.47 -16.93
N LEU A 78 21.01 3.49 -15.78
CA LEU A 78 20.29 2.33 -15.23
C LEU A 78 18.80 2.55 -15.37
N VAL A 79 18.14 1.61 -16.04
CA VAL A 79 16.73 1.70 -16.42
C VAL A 79 16.00 0.44 -15.97
N PRO A 80 15.26 0.51 -14.87
CA PRO A 80 14.40 -0.60 -14.46
C PRO A 80 13.16 -0.73 -15.35
N PHE A 81 12.69 -1.96 -15.50
CA PHE A 81 11.45 -2.28 -16.19
C PHE A 81 10.87 -3.61 -15.69
N LEU A 82 9.62 -3.88 -16.03
CA LEU A 82 8.97 -5.16 -15.83
C LEU A 82 8.87 -5.91 -17.17
N PHE A 83 9.08 -7.22 -17.15
CA PHE A 83 8.79 -8.10 -18.28
C PHE A 83 7.89 -9.26 -17.84
N GLU A 84 7.28 -9.96 -18.80
CA GLU A 84 6.44 -11.12 -18.52
C GLU A 84 7.29 -12.38 -18.40
N SER A 85 7.09 -13.14 -17.32
CA SER A 85 7.61 -14.51 -17.22
C SER A 85 6.61 -15.43 -16.54
N SER A 86 6.21 -16.49 -17.23
CA SER A 86 5.29 -17.53 -16.71
C SER A 86 3.96 -16.98 -16.17
N GLY A 87 3.42 -15.95 -16.82
CA GLY A 87 2.21 -15.23 -16.48
C GLY A 87 2.38 -14.19 -15.36
N GLN A 88 3.60 -13.88 -14.94
CA GLN A 88 3.89 -12.96 -13.84
C GLN A 88 4.77 -11.78 -14.29
N PRO A 89 4.55 -10.57 -13.75
CA PRO A 89 5.48 -9.47 -13.90
C PRO A 89 6.77 -9.77 -13.14
N VAL A 90 7.90 -9.73 -13.83
CA VAL A 90 9.22 -9.98 -13.29
C VAL A 90 10.07 -8.72 -13.48
N PRO A 91 10.61 -8.11 -12.41
CA PRO A 91 11.52 -6.97 -12.54
C PRO A 91 12.79 -7.25 -13.35
N GLU A 92 13.36 -6.22 -13.94
CA GLU A 92 14.67 -6.28 -14.58
C GLU A 92 15.27 -4.88 -14.55
N VAL A 93 16.59 -4.81 -14.63
CA VAL A 93 17.31 -3.55 -14.76
C VAL A 93 18.22 -3.62 -15.97
N ALA A 94 17.99 -2.74 -16.93
CA ALA A 94 18.88 -2.52 -18.06
C ALA A 94 20.00 -1.56 -17.65
N TYR A 95 21.23 -2.06 -17.61
CA TYR A 95 22.41 -1.22 -17.62
C TYR A 95 22.77 -0.89 -19.07
N ILE A 96 22.58 0.37 -19.44
CA ILE A 96 22.82 0.86 -20.80
C ILE A 96 24.11 1.66 -20.81
N HIS A 97 25.10 1.13 -21.55
CA HIS A 97 26.43 1.72 -21.65
C HIS A 97 27.05 1.40 -23.02
N ASP A 98 27.74 2.36 -23.63
CA ASP A 98 28.38 2.21 -24.94
C ASP A 98 27.45 1.66 -26.04
N LYS A 99 26.21 2.12 -26.05
CA LYS A 99 25.14 1.67 -26.95
C LYS A 99 24.81 0.18 -26.86
N LYS A 100 25.12 -0.44 -25.72
CA LYS A 100 24.77 -1.82 -25.41
C LYS A 100 23.79 -1.82 -24.25
N ILE A 101 22.83 -2.74 -24.34
CA ILE A 101 21.87 -3.02 -23.29
C ILE A 101 22.37 -4.28 -22.58
N VAL A 102 22.64 -4.16 -21.28
CA VAL A 102 22.99 -5.28 -20.41
C VAL A 102 21.85 -5.50 -19.42
N PRO A 103 20.94 -6.45 -19.65
CA PRO A 103 19.93 -6.82 -18.66
C PRO A 103 20.61 -7.58 -17.51
N LEU A 104 20.54 -7.05 -16.29
CA LEU A 104 21.34 -7.54 -15.17
C LEU A 104 20.87 -8.91 -14.66
N ARG A 105 19.56 -9.11 -14.46
CA ARG A 105 18.99 -10.37 -13.95
C ARG A 105 19.10 -11.48 -14.99
N MET A 106 18.68 -11.22 -16.24
CA MET A 106 18.82 -12.17 -17.34
C MET A 106 20.29 -12.47 -17.64
N GLY A 107 21.15 -11.44 -17.62
CA GLY A 107 22.59 -11.58 -17.81
C GLY A 107 23.23 -12.50 -16.76
N ALA A 108 22.91 -12.27 -15.49
CA ALA A 108 23.36 -13.10 -14.38
C ALA A 108 22.83 -14.55 -14.49
N SER A 109 21.56 -14.73 -14.85
CA SER A 109 20.96 -16.06 -15.10
C SER A 109 21.72 -16.83 -16.20
N VAL A 110 22.03 -16.17 -17.31
CA VAL A 110 22.76 -16.77 -18.44
C VAL A 110 24.21 -17.09 -18.05
N ALA A 111 24.87 -16.22 -17.28
CA ALA A 111 26.20 -16.48 -16.75
C ALA A 111 26.21 -17.70 -15.83
N TYR A 112 25.23 -17.79 -14.92
CA TYR A 112 25.05 -18.94 -14.03
C TYR A 112 24.82 -20.23 -14.81
N LEU A 113 23.91 -20.21 -15.79
CA LEU A 113 23.63 -21.36 -16.65
C LEU A 113 24.88 -21.86 -17.39
N LYS A 114 25.69 -20.94 -17.91
CA LYS A 114 26.96 -21.30 -18.58
C LYS A 114 27.97 -21.94 -17.62
N ALA A 115 28.00 -21.52 -16.37
CA ALA A 115 28.92 -22.03 -15.35
C ALA A 115 28.47 -23.38 -14.76
N HIS A 116 27.17 -23.58 -14.53
CA HIS A 116 26.65 -24.73 -13.77
C HIS A 116 25.87 -25.73 -14.63
N GLY A 117 25.47 -25.37 -15.85
CA GLY A 117 24.71 -26.24 -16.77
C GLY A 117 23.21 -26.35 -16.48
N HIS A 118 22.69 -25.61 -15.50
CA HIS A 118 21.26 -25.48 -15.19
C HIS A 118 20.90 -24.04 -14.79
N MET A 119 19.62 -23.69 -14.79
CA MET A 119 19.14 -22.39 -14.30
C MET A 119 19.32 -22.28 -12.78
N PRO A 120 19.58 -21.09 -12.22
CA PRO A 120 19.68 -20.90 -10.78
C PRO A 120 18.35 -21.28 -10.09
N GLY A 121 18.44 -21.82 -8.87
CA GLY A 121 17.28 -22.16 -8.05
C GLY A 121 16.72 -20.94 -7.29
N ASP A 122 17.63 -20.04 -6.90
CA ASP A 122 17.32 -18.77 -6.26
C ASP A 122 17.47 -17.61 -7.25
N GLU A 123 16.99 -16.43 -6.86
CA GLU A 123 17.12 -15.24 -7.69
C GLU A 123 18.59 -14.85 -7.89
N PRO A 124 19.06 -14.64 -9.14
CA PRO A 124 20.44 -14.28 -9.37
C PRO A 124 20.72 -12.84 -8.94
N VAL A 125 21.90 -12.64 -8.35
CA VAL A 125 22.37 -11.34 -7.89
C VAL A 125 22.62 -10.43 -9.09
N MET A 126 21.94 -9.28 -9.11
CA MET A 126 22.11 -8.27 -10.15
C MET A 126 23.32 -7.40 -9.83
N GLN A 127 24.38 -7.57 -10.61
CA GLN A 127 25.63 -6.81 -10.45
C GLN A 127 26.22 -6.38 -11.78
N PHE A 128 26.96 -5.29 -11.76
CA PHE A 128 27.78 -4.86 -12.88
C PHE A 128 29.03 -4.14 -12.38
N VAL A 129 30.03 -4.03 -13.26
CA VAL A 129 31.28 -3.31 -12.97
C VAL A 129 31.35 -2.10 -13.88
N GLN A 130 31.63 -0.94 -13.30
CA GLN A 130 31.92 0.28 -14.04
C GLN A 130 33.23 0.87 -13.52
N GLN A 131 34.20 1.06 -14.42
CA GLN A 131 35.58 1.40 -14.06
C GLN A 131 36.17 0.33 -13.13
N ASP A 132 36.54 0.69 -11.90
CA ASP A 132 37.09 -0.19 -10.87
C ASP A 132 36.13 -0.27 -9.65
N THR A 133 34.83 -0.18 -9.89
CA THR A 133 33.79 -0.17 -8.85
C THR A 133 32.76 -1.24 -9.12
N ASP A 134 32.52 -2.08 -8.11
CA ASP A 134 31.53 -3.14 -8.13
C ASP A 134 30.18 -2.59 -7.67
N PHE A 135 29.17 -2.71 -8.54
CA PHE A 135 27.80 -2.28 -8.26
C PHE A 135 26.89 -3.47 -7.99
N GLY A 136 26.17 -3.41 -6.87
CA GLY A 136 25.07 -4.30 -6.56
C GLY A 136 23.73 -3.61 -6.75
N VAL A 137 22.71 -4.35 -7.19
CA VAL A 137 21.33 -3.85 -7.31
C VAL A 137 20.40 -4.67 -6.42
N ALA A 138 19.62 -3.98 -5.58
CA ALA A 138 18.58 -4.55 -4.74
C ALA A 138 17.22 -3.95 -5.13
N LEU A 139 16.20 -4.79 -5.31
CA LEU A 139 14.87 -4.36 -5.76
C LEU A 139 13.81 -4.34 -4.65
N ASP A 140 14.15 -4.90 -3.49
CA ASP A 140 13.33 -4.96 -2.29
C ASP A 140 14.23 -5.00 -1.03
N LEU A 141 13.61 -5.03 0.15
CA LEU A 141 14.32 -5.04 1.42
C LEU A 141 15.07 -6.36 1.68
N GLU A 142 14.60 -7.48 1.12
CA GLU A 142 15.27 -8.78 1.27
C GLU A 142 16.58 -8.80 0.48
N GLY A 143 16.55 -8.36 -0.77
CA GLY A 143 17.74 -8.17 -1.60
C GLY A 143 18.72 -7.16 -1.01
N LEU A 144 18.23 -6.10 -0.36
CA LEU A 144 19.10 -5.16 0.36
C LEU A 144 19.73 -5.83 1.59
N ALA A 145 18.96 -6.60 2.36
CA ALA A 145 19.44 -7.31 3.54
C ALA A 145 20.50 -8.38 3.21
N ALA A 146 20.49 -8.95 2.00
CA ALA A 146 21.53 -9.87 1.54
C ALA A 146 22.93 -9.23 1.55
N TYR A 147 23.05 -7.97 1.13
CA TYR A 147 24.31 -7.23 1.22
C TYR A 147 24.68 -6.93 2.68
N SER A 148 23.73 -6.47 3.49
CA SER A 148 23.95 -6.17 4.91
C SER A 148 24.33 -7.40 5.75
N ALA A 149 23.88 -8.60 5.34
CA ALA A 149 24.24 -9.87 5.95
C ALA A 149 25.61 -10.39 5.49
N GLY A 150 26.20 -9.78 4.45
CA GLY A 150 27.46 -10.20 3.84
C GLY A 150 27.34 -11.48 2.99
N SER A 151 26.12 -11.88 2.59
CA SER A 151 25.96 -12.94 1.59
C SER A 151 26.32 -12.45 0.20
N GLU A 152 26.12 -11.16 -0.05
CA GLU A 152 26.54 -10.44 -1.26
C GLU A 152 27.47 -9.28 -0.90
N ASN A 153 28.29 -8.83 -1.87
CA ASN A 153 29.21 -7.72 -1.67
C ASN A 153 29.24 -6.79 -2.90
N ALA A 154 29.35 -5.49 -2.65
CA ALA A 154 29.49 -4.45 -3.66
C ALA A 154 30.12 -3.21 -3.01
N ASP A 155 30.81 -2.38 -3.79
CA ASP A 155 31.29 -1.08 -3.29
C ASP A 155 30.14 -0.08 -3.18
N VAL A 156 29.20 -0.16 -4.12
CA VAL A 156 27.99 0.67 -4.18
C VAL A 156 26.77 -0.22 -4.39
N ILE A 157 25.79 -0.10 -3.50
CA ILE A 157 24.49 -0.77 -3.58
C ILE A 157 23.48 0.24 -4.09
N ILE A 158 22.79 -0.10 -5.18
CA ILE A 158 21.70 0.67 -5.75
C ILE A 158 20.40 0.00 -5.35
N TYR A 159 19.60 0.70 -4.54
CA TYR A 159 18.30 0.24 -4.09
C TYR A 159 17.17 0.85 -4.92
N LEU A 160 16.42 0.01 -5.62
CA LEU A 160 15.37 0.37 -6.58
C LEU A 160 14.05 -0.33 -6.22
N PRO A 161 13.32 0.16 -5.20
CA PRO A 161 12.10 -0.49 -4.75
C PRO A 161 11.01 -0.50 -5.83
N PHE A 162 10.43 -1.67 -6.05
CA PHE A 162 9.19 -1.87 -6.82
C PHE A 162 7.93 -1.86 -5.94
N SER A 163 8.07 -1.64 -4.63
CA SER A 163 6.96 -1.51 -3.68
C SER A 163 6.56 -0.05 -3.48
N GLY A 164 5.25 0.20 -3.41
CA GLY A 164 4.69 1.52 -3.13
C GLY A 164 4.80 1.92 -1.65
N PHE A 165 4.37 3.15 -1.37
CA PHE A 165 4.25 3.69 -0.03
C PHE A 165 3.20 2.91 0.79
N CYS A 166 3.59 2.51 1.99
CA CYS A 166 2.76 1.88 3.02
C CYS A 166 2.92 2.64 4.34
N ALA A 167 1.83 3.13 4.91
CA ALA A 167 1.81 3.88 6.16
C ALA A 167 2.05 3.00 7.41
N ASP A 168 1.98 1.67 7.25
CA ASP A 168 2.23 0.68 8.29
C ASP A 168 3.67 0.13 8.23
N ASP A 169 4.38 0.39 7.12
CA ASP A 169 5.81 0.11 6.95
C ASP A 169 6.56 1.40 6.62
N GLU A 170 7.13 2.02 7.65
CA GLU A 170 7.84 3.28 7.53
C GLU A 170 9.00 3.21 6.52
N ALA A 171 9.62 2.04 6.32
CA ALA A 171 10.73 1.87 5.37
C ALA A 171 10.34 2.34 3.95
N THR A 172 9.10 2.08 3.53
CA THR A 172 8.58 2.49 2.22
C THR A 172 8.48 4.02 2.02
N SER A 173 8.71 4.81 3.08
CA SER A 173 8.78 6.27 3.04
C SER A 173 10.16 6.81 2.64
N MET A 174 11.15 5.93 2.46
CA MET A 174 12.48 6.24 1.92
C MET A 174 13.18 7.36 2.70
N GLY A 175 13.52 8.48 2.05
CA GLY A 175 14.22 9.62 2.63
C GLY A 175 13.60 10.16 3.92
N ALA A 176 12.29 9.99 4.13
CA ALA A 176 11.60 10.43 5.33
C ALA A 176 11.96 9.64 6.60
N THR A 177 12.50 8.42 6.49
CA THR A 177 12.90 7.58 7.64
C THR A 177 14.39 7.59 7.92
N LEU A 178 15.17 8.36 7.16
CA LEU A 178 16.60 8.50 7.41
C LEU A 178 16.88 9.03 8.83
N GLY A 179 15.97 9.85 9.39
CA GLY A 179 16.07 10.37 10.76
C GLY A 179 15.93 9.29 11.84
N ASP A 180 15.25 8.19 11.54
CA ASP A 180 15.07 7.06 12.44
C ASP A 180 16.12 5.95 12.20
N GLY A 181 17.02 6.18 11.24
CA GLY A 181 18.21 5.36 11.02
C GLY A 181 17.96 4.04 10.29
N PHE A 182 16.79 3.83 9.69
CA PHE A 182 16.42 2.57 9.04
C PHE A 182 17.47 2.11 8.00
N TYR A 183 17.72 2.95 6.99
CA TYR A 183 18.69 2.64 5.92
C TYR A 183 20.16 2.88 6.33
N ILE A 184 20.40 3.64 7.40
CA ILE A 184 21.75 3.86 7.94
C ILE A 184 22.34 2.54 8.42
N GLY A 185 21.53 1.71 9.09
CA GLY A 185 21.95 0.38 9.52
C GLY A 185 22.35 -0.54 8.37
N GLU A 186 21.67 -0.45 7.24
CA GLU A 186 21.95 -1.30 6.07
C GLU A 186 23.26 -0.90 5.38
N ALA A 187 23.47 0.40 5.13
CA ALA A 187 24.72 0.90 4.56
C ALA A 187 25.95 0.55 5.43
N THR A 188 25.82 0.72 6.76
CA THR A 188 26.93 0.49 7.69
C THR A 188 27.29 -0.98 7.89
N LYS A 189 26.30 -1.89 7.88
CA LYS A 189 26.57 -3.34 7.96
C LYS A 189 27.19 -3.88 6.68
N ALA A 190 26.70 -3.42 5.51
CA ALA A 190 27.23 -3.82 4.22
C ALA A 190 28.65 -3.26 3.98
N ASN A 191 29.01 -2.17 4.67
CA ASN A 191 30.25 -1.41 4.42
C ASN A 191 30.34 -0.93 2.96
N SER A 192 29.21 -0.45 2.44
CA SER A 192 29.03 -0.01 1.06
C SER A 192 28.30 1.32 1.02
N TRP A 193 28.52 2.09 -0.05
CA TRP A 193 27.64 3.23 -0.34
C TRP A 193 26.25 2.71 -0.69
N LEU A 194 25.22 3.32 -0.13
CA LEU A 194 23.83 2.98 -0.44
C LEU A 194 23.16 4.12 -1.20
N VAL A 195 22.76 3.87 -2.43
CA VAL A 195 22.06 4.81 -3.32
C VAL A 195 20.63 4.34 -3.52
N GLY A 196 19.69 4.93 -2.79
CA GLY A 196 18.26 4.63 -2.90
C GLY A 196 17.59 5.53 -3.91
N VAL A 197 17.05 4.98 -5.01
CA VAL A 197 16.32 5.74 -6.03
C VAL A 197 14.88 5.28 -6.08
N ASN A 198 13.99 6.07 -5.47
CA ASN A 198 12.58 5.74 -5.42
C ASN A 198 11.80 6.37 -6.56
N SER A 199 10.72 5.69 -6.93
CA SER A 199 9.73 6.24 -7.84
C SER A 199 8.91 7.33 -7.15
N ILE A 200 8.23 8.15 -7.93
CA ILE A 200 7.25 9.13 -7.44
C ILE A 200 6.02 9.11 -8.34
N GLY A 201 4.87 9.40 -7.75
CA GLY A 201 3.61 9.51 -8.45
C GLY A 201 2.63 8.46 -7.97
N ALA A 202 1.42 8.53 -8.50
CA ALA A 202 0.42 7.51 -8.31
C ALA A 202 -0.11 7.01 -9.65
N GLN A 203 -0.47 5.73 -9.67
CA GLN A 203 -1.20 5.11 -10.76
C GLN A 203 -2.18 4.13 -10.14
N ASP A 204 -3.44 4.27 -10.54
CA ASP A 204 -4.55 3.50 -10.00
C ASP A 204 -4.57 3.58 -8.46
N GLU A 205 -4.31 2.46 -7.77
CA GLU A 205 -4.37 2.36 -6.31
C GLU A 205 -3.00 2.54 -5.63
N ILE A 206 -1.89 2.53 -6.37
CA ILE A 206 -0.54 2.55 -5.78
C ILE A 206 0.04 3.97 -5.82
N VAL A 207 0.70 4.36 -4.74
CA VAL A 207 1.36 5.67 -4.60
C VAL A 207 2.83 5.46 -4.23
N TYR A 208 3.71 6.27 -4.79
CA TYR A 208 5.13 6.29 -4.47
C TYR A 208 5.55 7.64 -3.95
N SER A 209 6.31 7.60 -2.86
CA SER A 209 6.62 8.78 -2.07
C SER A 209 7.82 9.56 -2.57
N GLY A 210 8.61 9.06 -3.53
CA GLY A 210 9.92 9.64 -3.84
C GLY A 210 10.86 9.48 -2.65
N GLY A 211 11.56 10.55 -2.27
CA GLY A 211 12.49 10.51 -1.14
C GLY A 211 13.77 9.73 -1.44
N SER A 212 14.28 9.81 -2.67
CA SER A 212 15.56 9.19 -3.04
C SER A 212 16.71 9.71 -2.18
N PHE A 213 17.75 8.91 -1.93
CA PHE A 213 18.81 9.27 -0.99
C PHE A 213 20.16 8.62 -1.32
N VAL A 214 21.22 9.13 -0.68
CA VAL A 214 22.57 8.54 -0.70
C VAL A 214 23.15 8.52 0.71
N ILE A 215 23.63 7.36 1.15
CA ILE A 215 24.26 7.14 2.47
C ILE A 215 25.66 6.55 2.27
N SER A 216 26.63 7.06 3.03
CA SER A 216 27.99 6.55 3.05
C SER A 216 28.13 5.23 3.82
N PRO A 217 29.21 4.45 3.62
CA PRO A 217 29.49 3.22 4.37
C PRO A 217 29.57 3.40 5.90
N TRP A 218 29.85 4.61 6.38
CA TRP A 218 29.93 4.93 7.81
C TRP A 218 28.66 5.62 8.35
N GLY A 219 27.58 5.65 7.56
CA GLY A 219 26.24 6.02 8.02
C GLY A 219 25.90 7.51 7.95
N GLU A 220 26.70 8.31 7.23
CA GLU A 220 26.39 9.72 6.98
C GLU A 220 25.57 9.88 5.70
N ILE A 221 24.58 10.77 5.72
CA ILE A 221 23.70 11.01 4.57
C ILE A 221 24.35 12.06 3.68
N ALA A 222 24.68 11.67 2.44
CA ALA A 222 25.25 12.56 1.45
C ALA A 222 24.18 13.35 0.68
N ALA A 223 23.01 12.74 0.43
CA ALA A 223 21.90 13.36 -0.28
C ALA A 223 20.54 12.81 0.19
N ALA A 224 19.51 13.64 0.13
CA ALA A 224 18.11 13.26 0.37
C ALA A 224 17.17 14.17 -0.42
N LEU A 225 16.51 13.60 -1.43
CA LEU A 225 15.54 14.29 -2.28
C LEU A 225 14.19 14.42 -1.55
N PRO A 226 13.35 15.40 -1.91
CA PRO A 226 12.04 15.59 -1.30
C PRO A 226 11.10 14.41 -1.57
N ASN A 227 10.22 14.12 -0.61
CA ASN A 227 9.07 13.25 -0.85
C ASN A 227 7.95 14.01 -1.57
N PHE A 228 7.19 13.30 -2.41
CA PHE A 228 6.02 13.79 -3.16
C PHE A 228 6.27 14.98 -4.10
N GLU A 229 7.54 15.23 -4.45
CA GLU A 229 7.96 16.22 -5.45
C GLU A 229 8.96 15.61 -6.44
N GLU A 230 8.88 15.97 -7.73
CA GLU A 230 9.92 15.57 -8.68
C GLU A 230 11.22 16.31 -8.34
N ALA A 231 12.32 15.57 -8.34
CA ALA A 231 13.62 16.13 -8.03
C ALA A 231 14.72 15.32 -8.71
N MET A 232 15.84 15.96 -8.97
CA MET A 232 17.01 15.28 -9.51
C MET A 232 18.25 15.89 -8.88
N GLU A 233 19.23 15.07 -8.54
CA GLU A 233 20.44 15.52 -7.87
C GLU A 233 21.66 14.75 -8.37
N LEU A 234 22.80 15.43 -8.50
CA LEU A 234 24.09 14.82 -8.82
C LEU A 234 24.90 14.73 -7.54
N VAL A 235 25.26 13.51 -7.15
CA VAL A 235 25.95 13.23 -5.88
C VAL A 235 27.31 12.63 -6.17
N GLU A 236 28.32 13.08 -5.45
CA GLU A 236 29.65 12.48 -5.49
C GLU A 236 29.68 11.27 -4.55
N VAL A 237 29.99 10.12 -5.12
CA VAL A 237 30.15 8.84 -4.44
C VAL A 237 31.60 8.42 -4.63
N GLU A 238 32.32 8.23 -3.54
CA GLU A 238 33.73 7.83 -3.57
C GLU A 238 33.87 6.44 -2.95
N PRO A 239 33.84 5.36 -3.76
CA PRO A 239 33.87 3.97 -3.28
C PRO A 239 35.01 3.64 -2.31
N LEU A 240 36.18 4.25 -2.53
CA LEU A 240 37.39 4.03 -1.72
C LEU A 240 37.60 5.09 -0.62
N SER A 241 36.67 6.04 -0.46
CA SER A 241 36.79 7.07 0.56
C SER A 241 36.53 6.50 1.95
N GLU A 242 37.15 7.14 2.95
CA GLU A 242 36.86 6.92 4.36
C GLU A 242 36.44 8.26 4.97
N GLY A 243 35.47 8.23 5.86
CA GLY A 243 34.80 9.42 6.39
C GLY A 243 35.67 10.35 7.27
N PRO A 244 35.08 11.48 7.71
CA PRO A 244 33.69 11.91 7.49
C PRO A 244 33.49 12.64 6.15
N LEU A 245 32.22 12.73 5.71
CA LEU A 245 31.80 13.63 4.64
C LEU A 245 32.07 15.08 5.04
N GLU A 246 32.37 15.94 4.05
CA GLU A 246 32.61 17.36 4.31
C GLU A 246 31.36 18.07 4.88
N GLU A 247 30.19 17.76 4.31
CA GLU A 247 28.90 18.37 4.68
C GLU A 247 27.78 17.31 4.73
N PRO A 248 27.69 16.50 5.81
CA PRO A 248 26.62 15.51 5.93
C PRO A 248 25.26 16.19 6.16
N LEU A 249 24.21 15.65 5.55
CA LEU A 249 22.85 16.11 5.74
C LEU A 249 22.28 15.62 7.07
N ALA A 250 21.61 16.52 7.79
CA ALA A 250 20.83 16.19 8.98
C ALA A 250 19.39 15.86 8.57
N PRO A 251 18.93 14.62 8.74
CA PRO A 251 17.57 14.23 8.35
C PRO A 251 16.53 14.78 9.32
N ALA A 252 15.33 15.04 8.81
CA ALA A 252 14.18 15.38 9.64
C ALA A 252 13.60 14.10 10.29
N PRO A 253 12.96 14.20 11.47
CA PRO A 253 12.26 13.07 12.06
C PRO A 253 11.02 12.72 11.22
N TYR A 254 10.72 11.42 11.14
CA TYR A 254 9.56 10.92 10.43
C TYR A 254 8.26 11.49 10.99
N GLN A 255 7.32 11.80 10.09
CA GLN A 255 6.02 12.38 10.42
C GLN A 255 4.91 11.65 9.66
N ARG A 256 4.44 10.53 10.23
CA ARG A 256 3.42 9.64 9.63
C ARG A 256 2.24 10.39 9.01
N MET A 257 1.62 11.32 9.75
CA MET A 257 0.45 12.07 9.27
C MET A 257 0.75 12.91 8.02
N ARG A 258 1.97 13.46 7.91
CA ARG A 258 2.37 14.22 6.73
C ARG A 258 2.64 13.32 5.53
N MET A 259 3.18 12.13 5.77
CA MET A 259 3.39 11.13 4.72
C MET A 259 2.06 10.63 4.16
N ILE A 260 1.10 10.29 5.03
CA ILE A 260 -0.25 9.93 4.60
C ILE A 260 -0.89 11.08 3.82
N TRP A 261 -0.89 12.31 4.34
CA TRP A 261 -1.47 13.45 3.63
C TRP A 261 -0.81 13.68 2.26
N GLY A 262 0.52 13.57 2.18
CA GLY A 262 1.28 13.69 0.93
C GLY A 262 0.90 12.62 -0.09
N ALA A 263 0.82 11.36 0.35
CA ALA A 263 0.42 10.24 -0.49
C ALA A 263 -0.99 10.43 -1.05
N LEU A 264 -1.96 10.78 -0.19
CA LEU A 264 -3.35 11.04 -0.60
C LEU A 264 -3.47 12.25 -1.55
N THR A 265 -2.68 13.29 -1.31
CA THR A 265 -2.65 14.50 -2.15
C THR A 265 -2.11 14.16 -3.55
N LEU A 266 -1.00 13.41 -3.61
CA LEU A 266 -0.39 12.98 -4.86
C LEU A 266 -1.30 12.01 -5.63
N ALA A 267 -1.90 11.05 -4.93
CA ALA A 267 -2.87 10.12 -5.50
C ALA A 267 -4.03 10.85 -6.18
N LEU A 268 -4.64 11.80 -5.49
CA LEU A 268 -5.75 12.57 -6.03
C LEU A 268 -5.31 13.46 -7.20
N ARG A 269 -4.14 14.11 -7.11
CA ARG A 269 -3.61 14.94 -8.19
C ARG A 269 -3.40 14.11 -9.45
N ASP A 270 -2.66 13.02 -9.35
CA ASP A 270 -2.32 12.16 -10.50
C ASP A 270 -3.56 11.48 -11.07
N PHE A 271 -4.49 11.01 -10.23
CA PHE A 271 -5.75 10.44 -10.70
C PHE A 271 -6.52 11.44 -11.58
N VAL A 272 -6.57 12.71 -11.20
CA VAL A 272 -7.28 13.75 -11.97
C VAL A 272 -6.49 14.17 -13.21
N ASP A 273 -5.19 14.43 -13.07
CA ASP A 273 -4.35 15.01 -14.12
C ASP A 273 -4.03 14.00 -15.24
N LYS A 274 -3.70 12.75 -14.90
CA LYS A 274 -3.41 11.69 -15.90
C LYS A 274 -4.64 11.31 -16.73
N GLN A 275 -5.84 11.56 -16.22
CA GLN A 275 -7.10 11.38 -16.96
C GLN A 275 -7.52 12.63 -17.75
N GLY A 276 -6.81 13.75 -17.62
CA GLY A 276 -7.18 15.02 -18.26
C GLY A 276 -8.47 15.64 -17.73
N ALA A 277 -8.85 15.34 -16.48
CA ALA A 277 -10.09 15.86 -15.90
C ALA A 277 -9.97 17.34 -15.49
N ARG A 278 -11.07 18.09 -15.64
CA ARG A 278 -11.11 19.53 -15.32
C ARG A 278 -10.87 19.80 -13.82
N GLY A 279 -11.31 18.87 -12.99
CA GLY A 279 -11.13 18.85 -11.54
C GLY A 279 -12.18 17.97 -10.89
N VAL A 280 -12.60 18.29 -9.68
CA VAL A 280 -13.41 17.38 -8.85
C VAL A 280 -14.67 17.99 -8.28
N GLY A 281 -15.73 17.19 -8.18
CA GLY A 281 -16.96 17.51 -7.48
C GLY A 281 -17.09 16.71 -6.19
N LEU A 282 -17.54 17.32 -5.10
CA LEU A 282 -17.82 16.62 -3.84
C LEU A 282 -19.04 17.17 -3.12
N LEU A 283 -19.62 16.37 -2.24
CA LEU A 283 -20.68 16.80 -1.35
C LEU A 283 -20.10 17.45 -0.09
N LEU A 284 -20.76 18.51 0.39
CA LEU A 284 -20.44 19.21 1.61
C LEU A 284 -21.62 19.12 2.57
N THR A 285 -21.53 18.21 3.54
CA THR A 285 -22.56 17.95 4.57
C THR A 285 -22.22 18.63 5.91
N GLY A 286 -20.96 19.06 6.09
CA GLY A 286 -20.47 19.69 7.32
C GLY A 286 -20.02 18.68 8.39
N ASP A 287 -19.82 17.43 8.01
CA ASP A 287 -19.17 16.41 8.84
C ASP A 287 -17.65 16.41 8.63
N LEU A 288 -16.94 15.62 9.45
CA LEU A 288 -15.50 15.48 9.41
C LEU A 288 -15.02 15.02 8.03
N LEU A 289 -15.57 13.93 7.51
CA LEU A 289 -15.09 13.28 6.30
C LEU A 289 -15.16 14.20 5.08
N THR A 290 -16.33 14.80 4.82
CA THR A 290 -16.49 15.73 3.69
C THR A 290 -15.64 16.98 3.85
N SER A 291 -15.42 17.43 5.10
CA SER A 291 -14.59 18.60 5.36
C SER A 291 -13.10 18.36 5.09
N VAL A 292 -12.60 17.20 5.51
CA VAL A 292 -11.21 16.80 5.27
C VAL A 292 -10.99 16.50 3.79
N LEU A 293 -11.96 15.87 3.12
CA LEU A 293 -11.91 15.62 1.67
C LEU A 293 -11.80 16.93 0.87
N ALA A 294 -12.58 17.94 1.23
CA ALA A 294 -12.52 19.25 0.58
C ALA A 294 -11.14 19.90 0.74
N ALA A 295 -10.56 19.81 1.95
CA ALA A 295 -9.23 20.34 2.22
C ALA A 295 -8.13 19.59 1.43
N LEU A 296 -8.20 18.26 1.38
CA LEU A 296 -7.31 17.42 0.58
C LEU A 296 -7.40 17.79 -0.91
N ALA A 297 -8.61 17.91 -1.44
CA ALA A 297 -8.83 18.27 -2.84
C ALA A 297 -8.24 19.63 -3.22
N VAL A 298 -8.34 20.62 -2.32
CA VAL A 298 -7.75 21.94 -2.54
C VAL A 298 -6.22 21.90 -2.47
N ASP A 299 -5.65 21.14 -1.55
CA ASP A 299 -4.19 20.98 -1.48
C ASP A 299 -3.64 20.22 -2.71
N ALA A 300 -4.40 19.26 -3.25
CA ALA A 300 -4.03 18.48 -4.43
C ALA A 300 -4.11 19.28 -5.74
N LEU A 301 -5.23 19.98 -5.96
CA LEU A 301 -5.61 20.53 -7.27
C LEU A 301 -5.69 22.06 -7.32
N GLY A 302 -5.68 22.71 -6.15
CA GLY A 302 -6.00 24.12 -6.01
C GLY A 302 -7.51 24.41 -6.03
N PRO A 303 -7.94 25.54 -5.46
CA PRO A 303 -9.36 25.82 -5.20
C PRO A 303 -10.20 26.03 -6.47
N MET A 304 -9.57 26.39 -7.58
CA MET A 304 -10.23 26.61 -8.87
C MET A 304 -10.68 25.32 -9.55
N ARG A 305 -10.16 24.17 -9.08
CA ARG A 305 -10.45 22.84 -9.61
C ARG A 305 -11.29 21.99 -8.66
N VAL A 306 -11.92 22.60 -7.66
CA VAL A 306 -12.73 21.93 -6.65
C VAL A 306 -14.12 22.58 -6.58
N TRP A 307 -15.15 21.76 -6.74
CA TRP A 307 -16.56 22.16 -6.69
C TRP A 307 -17.29 21.41 -5.58
N GLY A 308 -18.04 22.16 -4.76
CA GLY A 308 -18.83 21.62 -3.66
C GLY A 308 -20.33 21.67 -3.94
N LEU A 309 -21.06 20.64 -3.56
CA LEU A 309 -22.52 20.68 -3.46
C LEU A 309 -22.89 20.68 -1.97
N LEU A 310 -23.39 21.80 -1.47
CA LEU A 310 -23.87 21.95 -0.09
C LEU A 310 -25.19 21.20 0.05
N VAL A 311 -25.19 20.16 0.89
CA VAL A 311 -26.36 19.31 1.11
C VAL A 311 -26.99 19.63 2.46
N PRO A 312 -28.31 19.90 2.51
CA PRO A 312 -28.96 20.19 3.76
C PRO A 312 -28.87 19.06 4.79
N SER A 313 -28.66 19.43 6.05
CA SER A 313 -28.60 18.51 7.19
C SER A 313 -29.75 18.77 8.18
N ALA A 314 -30.01 17.82 9.08
CA ALA A 314 -30.84 18.04 10.28
C ALA A 314 -30.20 19.06 11.21
N ASP A 315 -28.87 19.02 11.29
CA ASP A 315 -28.09 19.95 12.09
C ASP A 315 -27.77 21.20 11.26
N GLU A 316 -28.48 22.29 11.55
CA GLU A 316 -28.28 23.58 10.87
C GLU A 316 -26.87 24.14 11.12
N ASP A 317 -26.19 23.77 12.21
CA ASP A 317 -24.82 24.19 12.45
C ASP A 317 -23.84 23.42 11.55
N ALA A 318 -24.10 22.16 11.22
CA ALA A 318 -23.32 21.43 10.22
C ALA A 318 -23.38 22.12 8.84
N LEU A 319 -24.56 22.57 8.40
CA LEU A 319 -24.68 23.30 7.14
C LEU A 319 -23.94 24.66 7.18
N LYS A 320 -23.95 25.36 8.33
CA LYS A 320 -23.13 26.58 8.50
C LYS A 320 -21.65 26.28 8.40
N ASP A 321 -21.19 25.20 9.04
CA ASP A 321 -19.79 24.76 8.99
C ASP A 321 -19.37 24.42 7.56
N ALA A 322 -20.22 23.73 6.79
CA ALA A 322 -19.98 23.45 5.38
C ALA A 322 -19.84 24.74 4.53
N ARG A 323 -20.71 25.74 4.75
CA ARG A 323 -20.59 27.05 4.10
C ARG A 323 -19.33 27.83 4.54
N HIS A 324 -18.91 27.67 5.79
CA HIS A 324 -17.69 28.29 6.32
C HIS A 324 -16.46 27.69 5.66
N LEU A 325 -16.41 26.36 5.61
CA LEU A 325 -15.36 25.61 4.95
C LEU A 325 -15.21 26.01 3.47
N ALA A 326 -16.30 26.01 2.70
CA ALA A 326 -16.28 26.38 1.29
C ALA A 326 -15.70 27.78 1.06
N ARG A 327 -16.06 28.74 1.92
CA ARG A 327 -15.50 30.11 1.89
C ARG A 327 -14.03 30.17 2.26
N ASN A 328 -13.61 29.45 3.31
CA ASN A 328 -12.22 29.41 3.75
C ASN A 328 -11.30 28.80 2.70
N LEU A 329 -11.79 27.73 2.05
CA LEU A 329 -11.10 27.04 0.97
C LEU A 329 -11.19 27.77 -0.38
N ARG A 330 -12.09 28.76 -0.51
CA ARG A 330 -12.33 29.55 -1.75
C ARG A 330 -12.76 28.68 -2.94
N ILE A 331 -13.49 27.61 -2.67
CA ILE A 331 -14.03 26.71 -3.70
C ILE A 331 -15.38 27.22 -4.19
N HIS A 332 -15.73 26.86 -5.42
CA HIS A 332 -17.08 27.10 -5.93
C HIS A 332 -18.04 26.13 -5.25
N ALA A 333 -19.14 26.63 -4.69
CA ALA A 333 -20.13 25.79 -4.02
C ALA A 333 -21.55 26.19 -4.42
N GLU A 334 -22.33 25.20 -4.82
CA GLU A 334 -23.77 25.33 -5.09
C GLU A 334 -24.55 24.73 -3.92
N GLU A 335 -25.70 25.31 -3.58
CA GLU A 335 -26.54 24.83 -2.49
C GLU A 335 -27.85 24.25 -3.01
N VAL A 336 -28.15 23.03 -2.57
CA VAL A 336 -29.41 22.35 -2.87
C VAL A 336 -30.55 22.95 -2.04
N ASN A 337 -31.68 23.30 -2.66
CA ASN A 337 -32.87 23.62 -1.89
C ASN A 337 -33.54 22.35 -1.36
N LYS A 338 -33.87 22.33 -0.06
CA LYS A 338 -34.64 21.24 0.57
C LYS A 338 -35.96 20.94 -0.19
N SER A 339 -36.58 21.94 -0.81
CA SER A 339 -37.81 21.80 -1.60
C SER A 339 -37.65 20.89 -2.82
N ASP A 340 -36.46 20.89 -3.43
CA ASP A 340 -36.21 20.23 -4.71
C ASP A 340 -36.26 18.70 -4.58
N PHE A 341 -36.06 18.20 -3.35
CA PHE A 341 -36.07 16.79 -3.03
C PHE A 341 -37.25 16.36 -2.14
N LYS A 342 -38.14 17.29 -1.77
CA LYS A 342 -39.24 17.02 -0.83
C LYS A 342 -40.23 15.97 -1.34
N GLN A 343 -40.66 16.07 -2.60
CA GLN A 343 -41.60 15.12 -3.19
C GLN A 343 -41.01 13.72 -3.33
N ALA A 344 -39.72 13.61 -3.66
CA ALA A 344 -39.04 12.32 -3.78
C ALA A 344 -38.81 11.68 -2.39
N ALA A 345 -38.48 12.48 -1.38
CA ALA A 345 -38.36 12.02 0.00
C ALA A 345 -39.69 11.54 0.59
N GLU A 346 -40.82 12.16 0.22
CA GLU A 346 -42.16 11.74 0.67
C GLU A 346 -42.61 10.38 0.07
N LEU A 347 -42.05 9.96 -1.06
CA LEU A 347 -42.37 8.68 -1.71
C LEU A 347 -41.59 7.49 -1.15
N ILE A 348 -40.53 7.75 -0.40
CA ILE A 348 -39.64 6.72 0.15
C ILE A 348 -39.88 6.69 1.65
N ASP A 349 -40.40 5.57 2.16
CA ASP A 349 -40.59 5.33 3.60
C ASP A 349 -39.23 5.11 4.28
N SER A 350 -38.45 6.18 4.38
CA SER A 350 -37.08 6.19 4.90
C SER A 350 -36.76 7.55 5.51
N ASN A 351 -35.62 7.65 6.18
CA ASN A 351 -35.14 8.91 6.72
C ASN A 351 -35.04 9.97 5.62
N PRO A 352 -35.82 11.07 5.67
CA PRO A 352 -35.85 12.08 4.60
C PRO A 352 -34.48 12.67 4.27
N LEU A 353 -33.58 12.78 5.25
CA LEU A 353 -32.23 13.30 5.02
C LEU A 353 -31.32 12.32 4.28
N ALA A 354 -31.47 11.02 4.54
CA ALA A 354 -30.74 9.99 3.81
C ALA A 354 -31.16 10.02 2.33
N VAL A 355 -32.46 10.17 2.06
CA VAL A 355 -32.99 10.31 0.70
C VAL A 355 -32.47 11.58 0.03
N ILE A 356 -32.48 12.72 0.71
CA ILE A 356 -31.93 13.98 0.18
C ILE A 356 -30.44 13.82 -0.19
N ARG A 357 -29.63 13.18 0.68
CA ARG A 357 -28.22 12.92 0.39
C ARG A 357 -28.04 12.02 -0.82
N LEU A 358 -28.80 10.93 -0.91
CA LEU A 358 -28.76 10.01 -2.04
C LEU A 358 -29.10 10.72 -3.36
N LEU A 359 -30.18 11.50 -3.38
CA LEU A 359 -30.58 12.25 -4.56
C LEU A 359 -29.58 13.34 -4.92
N ALA A 360 -29.00 14.04 -3.93
CA ALA A 360 -27.95 15.01 -4.14
C ALA A 360 -26.69 14.36 -4.76
N ARG A 361 -26.28 13.17 -4.30
CA ARG A 361 -25.17 12.39 -4.90
C ARG A 361 -25.44 12.10 -6.37
N ALA A 362 -26.62 11.55 -6.67
CA ALA A 362 -27.00 11.21 -8.04
C ALA A 362 -27.06 12.45 -8.96
N ALA A 363 -27.53 13.59 -8.43
CA ALA A 363 -27.69 14.83 -9.17
C ALA A 363 -26.40 15.67 -9.30
N ALA A 364 -25.42 15.46 -8.41
CA ALA A 364 -24.23 16.31 -8.32
C ALA A 364 -23.46 16.46 -9.64
N PRO A 365 -23.23 15.42 -10.47
CA PRO A 365 -22.57 15.59 -11.76
C PRO A 365 -23.33 16.53 -12.72
N GLN A 366 -24.67 16.55 -12.64
CA GLN A 366 -25.49 17.44 -13.48
C GLN A 366 -25.55 18.86 -12.92
N ILE A 367 -25.54 19.03 -11.60
CA ILE A 367 -25.59 20.35 -10.95
C ILE A 367 -24.24 21.07 -11.06
N LEU A 368 -23.13 20.39 -10.76
CA LEU A 368 -21.79 20.98 -10.75
C LEU A 368 -21.19 21.11 -12.17
N GLY A 369 -21.71 20.34 -13.12
CA GLY A 369 -21.37 20.41 -14.54
C GLY A 369 -20.44 19.30 -15.03
N PRO A 370 -20.35 19.12 -16.35
CA PRO A 370 -19.61 18.02 -16.97
C PRO A 370 -18.09 18.17 -16.81
N GLY A 371 -17.38 17.03 -16.91
CA GLY A 371 -15.92 16.97 -16.88
C GLY A 371 -15.29 17.04 -15.48
N LEU A 372 -16.11 16.93 -14.44
CA LEU A 372 -15.66 16.75 -13.05
C LEU A 372 -15.68 15.27 -12.68
N LEU A 373 -14.64 14.83 -11.97
CA LEU A 373 -14.63 13.53 -11.30
C LEU A 373 -15.27 13.67 -9.92
N MET A 374 -16.22 12.80 -9.61
CA MET A 374 -16.92 12.88 -8.32
C MET A 374 -16.12 12.17 -7.24
N LEU A 375 -15.91 12.82 -6.10
CA LEU A 375 -15.24 12.23 -4.95
C LEU A 375 -16.24 11.76 -3.91
N THR A 376 -15.93 10.65 -3.26
CA THR A 376 -16.58 10.21 -2.02
C THR A 376 -15.63 10.36 -0.84
N ALA A 377 -16.17 10.70 0.33
CA ALA A 377 -15.42 10.84 1.57
C ALA A 377 -15.40 9.56 2.42
N VAL A 378 -15.85 8.43 1.86
CA VAL A 378 -15.91 7.16 2.57
C VAL A 378 -14.53 6.75 3.06
N ASP A 379 -14.44 6.40 4.34
CA ASP A 379 -13.22 5.97 5.00
C ASP A 379 -13.19 4.45 5.25
N LYS A 380 -12.01 3.92 5.59
CA LYS A 380 -11.84 2.47 5.83
C LYS A 380 -12.77 1.98 6.94
N THR A 381 -12.95 2.77 7.99
CA THR A 381 -13.89 2.50 9.09
C THR A 381 -15.35 2.41 8.59
N ALA A 382 -15.83 3.37 7.78
CA ALA A 382 -17.18 3.33 7.21
C ALA A 382 -17.39 2.12 6.29
N LEU A 383 -16.40 1.81 5.44
CA LEU A 383 -16.46 0.63 4.56
C LEU A 383 -16.54 -0.68 5.34
N ALA A 384 -15.71 -0.80 6.39
CA ALA A 384 -15.70 -1.96 7.25
C ALA A 384 -17.04 -2.14 7.98
N LEU A 385 -17.57 -1.06 8.56
CA LEU A 385 -18.73 -1.10 9.45
C LEU A 385 -20.08 -0.79 8.76
N GLN A 386 -20.08 -0.60 7.43
CA GLN A 386 -21.27 -0.29 6.64
C GLN A 386 -21.99 0.99 7.06
N GLN A 387 -21.22 2.01 7.43
CA GLN A 387 -21.79 3.32 7.70
C GLN A 387 -22.07 4.05 6.39
N ASP A 388 -23.35 4.40 6.17
CA ASP A 388 -23.82 5.03 4.93
C ASP A 388 -23.35 4.25 3.67
N PRO A 389 -23.80 3.00 3.48
CA PRO A 389 -23.32 2.11 2.41
C PRO A 389 -23.55 2.66 0.99
N ASP A 390 -24.40 3.70 0.87
CA ASP A 390 -24.75 4.39 -0.35
C ASP A 390 -23.88 5.65 -0.60
N CYS A 391 -22.82 5.86 0.18
CA CYS A 391 -22.03 7.09 0.15
C CYS A 391 -21.17 7.28 -1.10
N TYR A 392 -20.87 6.21 -1.82
CA TYR A 392 -20.02 6.23 -3.01
C TYR A 392 -20.77 6.03 -4.33
N HIS A 393 -22.10 6.03 -4.32
CA HIS A 393 -22.87 6.04 -5.57
C HIS A 393 -22.54 7.28 -6.40
N ALA A 394 -22.32 7.07 -7.70
CA ALA A 394 -21.89 8.08 -8.67
C ALA A 394 -20.52 8.73 -8.37
N ALA A 395 -19.73 8.20 -7.43
CA ALA A 395 -18.36 8.61 -7.21
C ALA A 395 -17.39 7.90 -8.16
N SER A 396 -16.32 8.58 -8.53
CA SER A 396 -15.24 8.09 -9.40
C SER A 396 -13.99 7.70 -8.60
N PHE A 397 -13.80 8.26 -7.40
CA PHE A 397 -12.61 8.04 -6.59
C PHE A 397 -12.89 8.21 -5.09
N ALA A 398 -12.24 7.41 -4.26
CA ALA A 398 -12.38 7.40 -2.80
C ALA A 398 -11.03 7.61 -2.10
N PRO A 399 -10.53 8.85 -1.92
CA PRO A 399 -9.21 9.09 -1.34
C PRO A 399 -9.00 8.48 0.05
N PHE A 400 -10.05 8.29 0.83
CA PHE A 400 -9.96 7.79 2.20
C PHE A 400 -10.32 6.30 2.33
N SER A 401 -10.57 5.57 1.24
CA SER A 401 -11.03 4.19 1.29
C SER A 401 -10.12 3.26 2.08
N ASP A 402 -8.84 3.61 2.21
CA ASP A 402 -7.84 2.86 2.97
C ASP A 402 -7.25 3.62 4.16
N VAL A 403 -7.97 4.61 4.69
CA VAL A 403 -7.58 5.39 5.88
C VAL A 403 -8.61 5.19 6.98
N TYR A 404 -8.17 4.83 8.18
CA TYR A 404 -9.03 4.74 9.36
C TYR A 404 -9.51 6.12 9.83
N ARG A 405 -10.71 6.19 10.43
CA ARG A 405 -11.30 7.47 10.85
C ARG A 405 -10.48 8.15 11.94
N THR A 406 -9.86 7.37 12.82
CA THR A 406 -8.88 7.88 13.80
C THR A 406 -7.76 8.67 13.13
N ASP A 407 -7.18 8.13 12.06
CA ASP A 407 -6.16 8.82 11.27
C ASP A 407 -6.73 10.04 10.55
N ILE A 408 -7.97 9.99 10.02
CA ILE A 408 -8.61 11.18 9.42
C ILE A 408 -8.76 12.33 10.42
N LEU A 409 -9.10 12.03 11.67
CA LEU A 409 -9.18 13.05 12.73
C LEU A 409 -7.80 13.67 13.02
N ALA A 410 -6.75 12.83 13.06
CA ALA A 410 -5.38 13.29 13.24
C ALA A 410 -4.89 14.14 12.05
N LEU A 411 -5.17 13.71 10.82
CA LEU A 411 -4.90 14.45 9.58
C LEU A 411 -5.59 15.81 9.57
N ALA A 412 -6.87 15.86 9.96
CA ALA A 412 -7.62 17.11 10.04
C ALA A 412 -6.96 18.11 11.01
N SER A 413 -6.46 17.60 12.14
CA SER A 413 -5.80 18.40 13.17
C SER A 413 -4.43 18.90 12.70
N ASP A 414 -3.59 18.04 12.13
CA ASP A 414 -2.29 18.42 11.56
C ASP A 414 -2.45 19.45 10.43
N ARG A 415 -3.40 19.20 9.52
CA ARG A 415 -3.68 20.10 8.40
C ARG A 415 -4.17 21.47 8.85
N ASN A 416 -4.99 21.54 9.89
CA ASN A 416 -5.43 22.80 10.49
C ASN A 416 -4.30 23.56 11.20
N GLY A 417 -3.25 22.86 11.63
CA GLY A 417 -2.03 23.46 12.19
C GLY A 417 -1.31 24.36 11.18
N LYS A 418 -1.37 24.04 9.88
CA LYS A 418 -0.85 24.89 8.79
C LYS A 418 -1.75 26.09 8.51
N SER A 419 -3.05 25.85 8.38
CA SER A 419 -4.07 26.89 8.17
C SER A 419 -5.43 26.38 8.63
N PRO A 420 -6.14 27.07 9.54
CA PRO A 420 -7.35 26.57 10.20
C PRO A 420 -8.58 26.71 9.29
N VAL A 421 -8.61 25.94 8.20
CA VAL A 421 -9.68 25.98 7.20
C VAL A 421 -10.90 25.15 7.61
N ILE A 422 -10.68 24.03 8.32
CA ILE A 422 -11.75 23.15 8.83
C ILE A 422 -12.27 23.74 10.16
N PRO A 423 -13.58 24.04 10.29
CA PRO A 423 -14.13 24.58 11.53
C PRO A 423 -13.91 23.67 12.74
N ARG A 424 -13.60 24.25 13.90
CA ARG A 424 -13.37 23.49 15.14
C ARG A 424 -14.60 22.69 15.60
N SER A 425 -15.80 23.18 15.31
CA SER A 425 -17.07 22.49 15.57
C SER A 425 -17.17 21.17 14.82
N VAL A 426 -16.61 21.08 13.60
CA VAL A 426 -16.58 19.83 12.82
C VAL A 426 -15.73 18.78 13.53
N LEU A 427 -14.55 19.15 14.04
CA LEU A 427 -13.66 18.24 14.78
C LEU A 427 -14.28 17.75 16.09
N ALA A 428 -15.19 18.53 16.69
CA ALA A 428 -15.91 18.17 17.90
C ALA A 428 -17.15 17.28 17.63
N ARG A 429 -17.63 17.23 16.38
CA ARG A 429 -18.81 16.45 15.96
C ARG A 429 -18.37 15.17 15.27
N LEU A 430 -17.82 14.24 16.06
CA LEU A 430 -17.42 12.91 15.61
C LEU A 430 -18.65 12.00 15.50
N ASP A 431 -18.80 11.34 14.35
CA ASP A 431 -19.78 10.28 14.16
C ASP A 431 -19.12 8.92 14.43
N VAL A 432 -19.68 8.14 15.36
CA VAL A 432 -19.10 6.88 15.86
C VAL A 432 -20.19 5.81 15.96
N PRO A 433 -19.98 4.59 15.44
CA PRO A 433 -20.92 3.47 15.54
C PRO A 433 -20.87 2.86 16.95
N ARG A 434 -21.53 3.53 17.89
CA ARG A 434 -21.52 3.18 19.33
C ARG A 434 -22.22 1.87 19.66
N ASP A 435 -23.04 1.35 18.74
CA ASP A 435 -23.79 0.11 18.88
C ASP A 435 -22.91 -1.15 18.84
N LEU A 436 -21.67 -1.02 18.39
CA LEU A 436 -20.73 -2.14 18.27
C LEU A 436 -19.73 -2.27 19.43
N VAL A 437 -19.61 -1.25 20.29
CA VAL A 437 -18.60 -1.21 21.37
C VAL A 437 -19.25 -1.49 22.72
N ALA A 438 -18.69 -2.44 23.47
CA ALA A 438 -19.13 -2.70 24.83
C ALA A 438 -18.85 -1.48 25.72
N ASP A 439 -19.84 -1.01 26.48
CA ASP A 439 -19.73 0.19 27.32
C ASP A 439 -19.46 1.52 26.58
N ALA A 440 -19.79 1.63 25.29
CA ALA A 440 -19.58 2.84 24.49
C ALA A 440 -20.06 4.14 25.18
N HIS A 441 -21.11 4.08 25.98
CA HIS A 441 -21.70 5.25 26.66
C HIS A 441 -20.81 5.79 27.80
N ALA A 442 -19.88 5.01 28.32
CA ALA A 442 -18.91 5.42 29.34
C ALA A 442 -17.66 6.10 28.73
N LEU A 443 -17.47 5.97 27.42
CA LEU A 443 -16.29 6.43 26.70
C LEU A 443 -16.60 7.69 25.88
N SER A 444 -15.58 8.54 25.74
CA SER A 444 -15.62 9.65 24.77
C SER A 444 -15.63 9.11 23.34
N ASP A 445 -16.25 9.83 22.39
CA ASP A 445 -16.30 9.44 20.97
C ASP A 445 -14.93 9.06 20.39
N ALA A 446 -13.90 9.87 20.66
CA ALA A 446 -12.54 9.61 20.17
C ALA A 446 -11.95 8.28 20.68
N ARG A 447 -12.29 7.90 21.92
CA ARG A 447 -11.81 6.64 22.52
C ARG A 447 -12.57 5.44 21.97
N THR A 448 -13.89 5.54 21.86
CA THR A 448 -14.71 4.50 21.21
C THR A 448 -14.25 4.26 19.77
N LEU A 449 -13.92 5.33 19.03
CA LEU A 449 -13.40 5.21 17.67
C LEU A 449 -12.03 4.52 17.63
N SER A 450 -11.14 4.85 18.56
CA SER A 450 -9.83 4.21 18.67
C SER A 450 -9.91 2.72 18.99
N GLU A 451 -10.85 2.31 19.83
CA GLU A 451 -11.06 0.89 20.15
C GLU A 451 -11.58 0.12 18.93
N LEU A 452 -12.56 0.68 18.20
CA LEU A 452 -13.07 0.13 16.95
C LEU A 452 -11.98 -0.04 15.87
N ASP A 453 -11.26 1.04 15.57
CA ASP A 453 -10.22 1.02 14.53
C ASP A 453 -9.07 0.08 14.93
N SER A 454 -8.75 -0.06 16.21
CA SER A 454 -7.75 -1.02 16.69
C SER A 454 -8.16 -2.47 16.43
N VAL A 455 -9.42 -2.83 16.68
CA VAL A 455 -9.91 -4.20 16.40
C VAL A 455 -9.95 -4.45 14.90
N LEU A 456 -10.34 -3.46 14.11
CA LEU A 456 -10.28 -3.54 12.65
C LEU A 456 -8.85 -3.79 12.17
N LEU A 457 -7.88 -3.03 12.68
CA LEU A 457 -6.47 -3.16 12.34
C LEU A 457 -5.91 -4.56 12.64
N SER A 458 -6.15 -5.06 13.84
CA SER A 458 -5.75 -6.41 14.26
C SER A 458 -6.26 -7.48 13.31
N VAL A 459 -7.53 -7.39 12.90
CA VAL A 459 -8.18 -8.49 12.16
C VAL A 459 -8.06 -8.34 10.63
N ILE A 460 -7.90 -7.13 10.11
CA ILE A 460 -7.76 -6.87 8.66
C ILE A 460 -6.29 -6.95 8.25
N GLU A 461 -5.44 -6.08 8.80
CA GLU A 461 -4.04 -5.93 8.45
C GLU A 461 -3.22 -7.10 9.00
N ARG A 462 -3.23 -7.30 10.32
CA ARG A 462 -2.40 -8.33 10.97
C ARG A 462 -2.95 -9.75 10.82
N GLY A 463 -4.20 -9.89 10.39
CA GLY A 463 -4.84 -11.19 10.19
C GLY A 463 -5.04 -12.00 11.48
N GLU A 464 -5.06 -11.33 12.63
CA GLU A 464 -5.25 -11.94 13.95
C GLU A 464 -6.62 -12.64 14.04
N SER A 465 -6.68 -13.78 14.72
CA SER A 465 -7.94 -14.46 14.98
C SER A 465 -8.70 -13.77 16.12
N VAL A 466 -10.01 -14.01 16.23
CA VAL A 466 -10.82 -13.53 17.37
C VAL A 466 -10.19 -13.94 18.71
N THR A 467 -9.63 -15.14 18.77
CA THR A 467 -8.96 -15.65 19.97
C THR A 467 -7.73 -14.82 20.32
N ASP A 468 -6.95 -14.39 19.33
CA ASP A 468 -5.74 -13.59 19.54
C ASP A 468 -6.11 -12.20 20.07
N VAL A 469 -7.08 -11.54 19.42
CA VAL A 469 -7.60 -10.22 19.85
C VAL A 469 -8.10 -10.26 21.30
N VAL A 470 -8.85 -11.30 21.67
CA VAL A 470 -9.35 -11.45 23.05
C VAL A 470 -8.21 -11.75 24.03
N ARG A 471 -7.21 -12.54 23.63
CA ARG A 471 -6.03 -12.85 24.46
C ARG A 471 -5.23 -11.59 24.78
N GLU A 472 -5.19 -10.63 23.87
CA GLU A 472 -4.54 -9.33 24.03
C GLU A 472 -5.37 -8.30 24.82
N GLY A 473 -6.57 -8.70 25.29
CA GLY A 473 -7.44 -7.88 26.13
C GLY A 473 -8.65 -7.28 25.41
N GLY A 474 -8.88 -7.65 24.15
CA GLY A 474 -10.07 -7.24 23.39
C GLY A 474 -11.36 -7.89 23.91
N ASN A 475 -12.50 -7.22 23.67
CA ASN A 475 -13.81 -7.74 24.03
C ASN A 475 -14.34 -8.71 22.95
N LEU A 476 -14.75 -9.91 23.38
CA LEU A 476 -15.25 -10.96 22.48
C LEU A 476 -16.51 -10.55 21.71
N GLU A 477 -17.49 -9.97 22.39
CA GLU A 477 -18.78 -9.60 21.80
C GLU A 477 -18.61 -8.48 20.77
N GLU A 478 -17.82 -7.47 21.11
CA GLU A 478 -17.44 -6.37 20.22
C GLU A 478 -16.68 -6.87 18.99
N THR A 479 -15.66 -7.70 19.18
CA THR A 479 -14.87 -8.26 18.07
C THR A 479 -15.75 -9.06 17.11
N LEU A 480 -16.66 -9.88 17.64
CA LEU A 480 -17.62 -10.64 16.83
C LEU A 480 -18.63 -9.72 16.13
N GLY A 481 -19.09 -8.67 16.80
CA GLY A 481 -19.99 -7.65 16.23
C GLY A 481 -19.36 -6.94 15.03
N ILE A 482 -18.11 -6.48 15.20
CA ILE A 482 -17.31 -5.83 14.16
C ILE A 482 -17.13 -6.77 12.96
N LEU A 483 -16.71 -8.03 13.19
CA LEU A 483 -16.52 -8.98 12.10
C LEU A 483 -17.81 -9.34 11.37
N SER A 484 -18.93 -9.38 12.09
CA SER A 484 -20.26 -9.56 11.50
C SER A 484 -20.62 -8.39 10.58
N ALA A 485 -20.33 -7.14 11.00
CA ALA A 485 -20.53 -5.95 10.17
C ALA A 485 -19.64 -5.98 8.92
N VAL A 486 -18.35 -6.32 9.08
CA VAL A 486 -17.42 -6.50 7.96
C VAL A 486 -17.95 -7.54 6.98
N GLY A 487 -18.36 -8.72 7.46
CA GLY A 487 -18.90 -9.78 6.59
C GLY A 487 -20.15 -9.38 5.82
N LYS A 488 -21.13 -8.74 6.48
CA LYS A 488 -22.38 -8.28 5.83
C LYS A 488 -22.13 -7.25 4.74
N GLY A 489 -21.05 -6.47 4.87
CA GLY A 489 -20.73 -5.36 3.99
C GLY A 489 -20.02 -5.69 2.68
N GLU A 490 -19.70 -6.97 2.45
CA GLU A 490 -18.84 -7.39 1.35
C GLU A 490 -19.34 -6.98 -0.04
N LEU A 491 -20.64 -7.19 -0.31
CA LEU A 491 -21.23 -6.81 -1.60
C LEU A 491 -21.17 -5.28 -1.80
N SER A 492 -21.47 -4.52 -0.75
CA SER A 492 -21.46 -3.07 -0.83
C SER A 492 -20.05 -2.58 -1.13
N ARG A 493 -19.04 -3.03 -0.36
CA ARG A 493 -17.65 -2.58 -0.52
C ARG A 493 -17.10 -2.82 -1.92
N ARG A 494 -17.49 -3.90 -2.60
CA ARG A 494 -17.08 -4.18 -3.99
C ARG A 494 -17.59 -3.16 -5.01
N ASN A 495 -18.58 -2.35 -4.64
CA ASN A 495 -19.08 -1.25 -5.45
C ASN A 495 -18.41 0.10 -5.12
N CYS A 496 -17.53 0.16 -4.12
CA CYS A 496 -16.74 1.36 -3.84
C CYS A 496 -15.80 1.62 -5.02
N PRO A 497 -15.66 2.87 -5.51
CA PRO A 497 -14.68 3.20 -6.53
C PRO A 497 -13.26 3.01 -5.99
N ALA A 498 -12.30 2.99 -6.92
CA ALA A 498 -10.88 2.91 -6.59
C ALA A 498 -10.45 4.07 -5.67
N GLY A 499 -9.42 3.82 -4.88
CA GLY A 499 -8.77 4.76 -4.00
C GLY A 499 -7.34 4.30 -3.73
N PRO A 500 -6.48 5.16 -3.18
CA PRO A 500 -5.11 4.76 -2.88
C PRO A 500 -5.10 3.69 -1.79
N ILE A 501 -4.29 2.65 -1.99
CA ILE A 501 -3.93 1.65 -0.99
C ILE A 501 -2.63 2.12 -0.34
N ILE A 502 -2.70 2.36 0.97
CA ILE A 502 -1.59 2.88 1.76
C ILE A 502 -1.39 2.09 3.05
N SER A 503 -2.12 1.01 3.26
CA SER A 503 -1.95 0.10 4.41
C SER A 503 -1.34 -1.21 3.95
N GLU A 504 -0.85 -2.01 4.90
CA GLU A 504 -0.32 -3.35 4.61
C GLU A 504 -1.36 -4.26 3.96
N ARG A 505 -2.65 -4.05 4.28
CA ARG A 505 -3.76 -4.75 3.65
C ARG A 505 -5.01 -3.90 3.58
N ALA A 506 -5.46 -3.61 2.36
CA ALA A 506 -6.70 -2.91 2.12
C ALA A 506 -7.93 -3.83 2.21
N LEU A 507 -9.10 -3.24 2.47
CA LEU A 507 -10.38 -3.98 2.48
C LEU A 507 -10.71 -4.61 1.12
N VAL A 508 -10.24 -4.01 0.02
CA VAL A 508 -10.45 -4.54 -1.34
C VAL A 508 -9.63 -5.80 -1.62
N GLU A 509 -8.54 -6.00 -0.89
CA GLU A 509 -7.67 -7.18 -0.96
C GLU A 509 -8.20 -8.30 -0.04
N ARG A 510 -8.82 -7.95 1.09
CA ARG A 510 -9.45 -8.89 2.03
C ARG A 510 -10.87 -9.29 1.62
N ARG A 511 -11.03 -9.88 0.43
CA ARG A 511 -12.36 -10.30 -0.07
C ARG A 511 -12.84 -11.56 0.62
N THR A 512 -14.09 -11.53 1.11
CA THR A 512 -14.80 -12.74 1.52
C THR A 512 -15.83 -13.13 0.45
N PRO A 513 -16.18 -14.42 0.27
CA PRO A 513 -17.29 -14.75 -0.63
C PRO A 513 -18.59 -14.03 -0.22
N ILE A 514 -19.39 -13.57 -1.18
CA ILE A 514 -20.62 -12.81 -0.89
C ILE A 514 -21.73 -13.75 -0.41
N ALA A 515 -21.94 -14.86 -1.11
CA ALA A 515 -22.97 -15.84 -0.80
C ALA A 515 -22.44 -16.89 0.18
N ILE A 516 -22.25 -16.50 1.44
CA ILE A 516 -21.81 -17.40 2.50
C ILE A 516 -22.99 -17.83 3.35
N HIS A 517 -23.33 -19.12 3.29
CA HIS A 517 -24.19 -19.79 4.27
C HIS A 517 -23.35 -20.42 5.37
N ARG A 518 -22.48 -19.63 6.01
CA ARG A 518 -22.00 -19.98 7.35
C ARG A 518 -23.15 -19.60 8.26
N ALA A 519 -23.92 -20.58 8.73
CA ALA A 519 -24.66 -20.38 9.96
C ALA A 519 -23.63 -19.83 10.95
N SER A 520 -23.82 -18.59 11.36
CA SER A 520 -22.88 -17.86 12.18
C SER A 520 -22.41 -18.79 13.29
N SER A 521 -21.09 -18.92 13.42
CA SER A 521 -20.44 -19.61 14.52
C SER A 521 -20.90 -19.09 15.90
N THR A 522 -21.74 -18.05 15.96
CA THR A 522 -22.49 -17.63 17.15
C THR A 522 -23.29 -18.75 17.82
N ALA A 523 -23.67 -19.82 17.12
CA ALA A 523 -24.26 -21.00 17.77
C ALA A 523 -23.26 -21.82 18.61
N HIS A 524 -21.95 -21.75 18.30
CA HIS A 524 -20.86 -22.36 19.08
C HIS A 524 -20.09 -21.35 19.95
N VAL A 525 -20.46 -20.06 19.92
CA VAL A 525 -19.83 -19.01 20.75
C VAL A 525 -20.12 -19.21 22.24
N SER A 526 -21.22 -19.87 22.59
CA SER A 526 -21.50 -20.25 23.98
C SER A 526 -20.45 -21.20 24.60
N SER A 527 -19.67 -21.92 23.79
CA SER A 527 -18.55 -22.76 24.25
C SER A 527 -17.16 -22.14 24.02
N MET A 528 -17.05 -20.99 23.35
CA MET A 528 -15.74 -20.33 23.14
C MET A 528 -15.05 -19.88 24.43
N PRO A 529 -15.74 -19.37 25.47
CA PRO A 529 -15.09 -19.07 26.74
C PRO A 529 -14.42 -20.29 27.38
N GLU A 530 -15.01 -21.49 27.25
CA GLU A 530 -14.43 -22.75 27.74
C GLU A 530 -13.22 -23.20 26.89
N VAL A 531 -13.29 -23.03 25.57
CA VAL A 531 -12.19 -23.34 24.64
C VAL A 531 -11.01 -22.38 24.85
N VAL A 532 -11.26 -21.08 25.00
CA VAL A 532 -10.23 -20.06 25.25
C VAL A 532 -9.62 -20.21 26.66
N ALA A 533 -10.44 -20.57 27.66
CA ALA A 533 -9.93 -20.90 29.00
C ALA A 533 -9.03 -22.14 28.98
N GLY A 534 -9.37 -23.17 28.18
CA GLY A 534 -8.55 -24.38 28.00
C GLY A 534 -7.25 -24.16 27.21
N LEU A 535 -7.19 -23.14 26.36
CA LEU A 535 -5.97 -22.77 25.62
C LEU A 535 -4.98 -21.91 26.44
N SER A 536 -5.42 -21.34 27.57
CA SER A 536 -4.57 -20.52 28.46
C SER A 536 -3.60 -21.34 29.33
N THR A 537 -3.80 -22.66 29.43
CA THR A 537 -2.85 -23.57 30.06
C THR A 537 -1.76 -23.94 29.07
N ALA A 538 -0.59 -23.32 29.21
CA ALA A 538 0.63 -23.73 28.52
C ALA A 538 0.84 -25.25 28.69
N MET A 539 1.03 -25.97 27.58
CA MET A 539 1.30 -27.41 27.59
C MET A 539 2.55 -27.70 28.41
N ASN A 540 2.45 -28.62 29.38
CA ASN A 540 3.60 -29.01 30.17
C ASN A 540 4.43 -30.04 29.39
N ASN A 541 5.74 -30.10 29.64
CA ASN A 541 6.67 -31.02 28.95
C ASN A 541 6.24 -32.51 28.96
N ALA A 542 5.36 -32.91 29.88
CA ALA A 542 4.79 -34.26 29.92
C ALA A 542 3.83 -34.54 28.74
N ASP A 543 3.07 -33.53 28.30
CA ASP A 543 2.12 -33.65 27.19
C ASP A 543 2.85 -33.71 25.84
N ILE A 544 3.97 -32.98 25.72
CA ILE A 544 4.87 -33.01 24.56
C ILE A 544 5.52 -34.40 24.41
N MET A 545 6.00 -35.00 25.50
CA MET A 545 6.60 -36.34 25.47
C MET A 545 5.57 -37.43 25.15
N SER A 546 4.34 -37.32 25.65
CA SER A 546 3.25 -38.25 25.30
C SER A 546 2.85 -38.15 23.83
N LEU A 547 2.89 -36.94 23.26
CA LEU A 547 2.60 -36.70 21.84
C LEU A 547 3.70 -37.26 20.93
N MET A 548 4.98 -37.10 21.29
CA MET A 548 6.09 -37.69 20.53
C MET A 548 6.02 -39.23 20.51
N GLU A 549 5.63 -39.84 21.63
CA GLU A 549 5.45 -41.29 21.71
C GLU A 549 4.29 -41.76 20.81
N ARG A 550 3.17 -41.02 20.75
CA ARG A 550 2.03 -41.30 19.86
C ARG A 550 2.36 -41.09 18.38
N LEU A 551 3.11 -40.04 18.04
CA LEU A 551 3.54 -39.77 16.66
C LEU A 551 4.56 -40.80 16.16
N GLN A 552 5.45 -41.29 17.02
CA GLN A 552 6.33 -42.42 16.69
C GLN A 552 5.53 -43.72 16.46
N THR A 553 4.44 -43.91 17.21
CA THR A 553 3.53 -45.05 17.01
C THR A 553 2.75 -44.96 15.69
N LEU A 554 2.33 -43.74 15.30
CA LEU A 554 1.67 -43.47 14.01
C LEU A 554 2.64 -43.56 12.82
N ALA A 555 3.86 -43.05 12.94
CA ALA A 555 4.87 -43.13 11.88
C ALA A 555 5.28 -44.59 11.58
N GLY A 556 5.36 -45.44 12.60
CA GLY A 556 5.56 -46.89 12.42
C GLY A 556 4.36 -47.63 11.82
N ALA A 557 3.17 -47.03 11.78
CA ALA A 557 1.95 -47.62 11.23
C ALA A 557 1.76 -47.33 9.72
N PHE A 558 2.59 -46.46 9.11
CA PHE A 558 2.49 -46.11 7.69
C PHE A 558 3.42 -46.95 6.77
N GLU A 559 4.22 -47.87 7.30
CA GLU A 559 5.06 -48.77 6.48
C GLU A 559 4.29 -49.94 5.85
N ASP A 560 3.14 -50.32 6.40
CA ASP A 560 2.22 -51.27 5.77
C ASP A 560 0.96 -50.52 5.32
N ALA A 561 0.68 -50.53 4.02
CA ALA A 561 -0.51 -49.95 3.42
C ALA A 561 -1.78 -50.69 3.86
N ALA A 562 -2.18 -50.50 5.12
CA ALA A 562 -3.47 -50.87 5.65
C ALA A 562 -4.47 -49.76 5.28
N ASP A 563 -5.64 -50.17 4.80
CA ASP A 563 -6.79 -49.32 4.50
C ASP A 563 -6.92 -48.21 5.57
N PRO A 564 -6.89 -46.91 5.21
CA PRO A 564 -7.00 -45.82 6.19
C PRO A 564 -8.26 -45.88 7.06
N ALA A 565 -9.27 -46.67 6.67
CA ALA A 565 -10.44 -46.97 7.51
C ALA A 565 -10.17 -47.96 8.67
N SER A 566 -9.00 -48.62 8.71
CA SER A 566 -8.61 -49.61 9.72
C SER A 566 -7.80 -49.04 10.88
N LEU A 567 -7.34 -47.79 10.75
CA LEU A 567 -6.71 -47.04 11.82
C LEU A 567 -7.80 -46.57 12.81
N ASP A 568 -7.55 -46.71 14.12
CA ASP A 568 -8.46 -46.26 15.18
C ASP A 568 -8.39 -44.74 15.31
N LEU A 569 -8.98 -44.07 14.32
CA LEU A 569 -8.89 -42.65 14.07
C LEU A 569 -10.00 -41.90 14.81
N PRO A 570 -9.74 -40.68 15.33
CA PRO A 570 -10.75 -39.87 15.97
C PRO A 570 -12.02 -39.77 15.14
N HIS A 571 -13.18 -40.05 15.77
CA HIS A 571 -14.46 -40.13 15.06
C HIS A 571 -15.00 -38.77 14.56
N ASN A 572 -14.30 -37.67 14.84
CA ASN A 572 -14.66 -36.38 14.31
C ASN A 572 -13.42 -35.57 13.89
N LEU A 573 -13.60 -34.80 12.82
CA LEU A 573 -12.57 -33.94 12.25
C LEU A 573 -12.12 -32.84 13.24
N HIS A 574 -12.95 -32.53 14.25
CA HIS A 574 -12.64 -31.49 15.23
C HIS A 574 -11.49 -31.92 16.17
N SER A 575 -11.52 -33.17 16.64
CA SER A 575 -10.43 -33.76 17.43
C SER A 575 -9.14 -33.86 16.60
N TYR A 576 -9.26 -34.23 15.32
CA TYR A 576 -8.14 -34.18 14.39
C TYR A 576 -7.52 -32.78 14.28
N LEU A 577 -8.34 -31.77 14.04
CA LEU A 577 -7.87 -30.39 13.85
C LEU A 577 -7.34 -29.78 15.16
N GLN A 578 -7.88 -30.17 16.32
CA GLN A 578 -7.32 -29.78 17.62
C GLN A 578 -5.94 -30.40 17.85
N ASP A 579 -5.77 -31.69 17.56
CA ASP A 579 -4.48 -32.37 17.66
C ASP A 579 -3.46 -31.80 16.65
N PHE A 580 -3.91 -31.36 15.47
CA PHE A 580 -3.08 -30.74 14.44
C PHE A 580 -2.69 -29.28 14.76
N ALA A 581 -3.61 -28.50 15.32
CA ALA A 581 -3.35 -27.10 15.68
C ALA A 581 -2.47 -26.98 16.94
N SER A 582 -2.56 -27.94 17.87
CA SER A 582 -1.73 -27.99 19.08
C SER A 582 -0.33 -28.58 18.85
N SER A 583 -0.07 -29.19 17.70
CA SER A 583 1.24 -29.77 17.34
C SER A 583 2.16 -28.83 16.57
N GLY A 584 1.73 -27.59 16.28
CA GLY A 584 2.50 -26.63 15.48
C GLY A 584 2.54 -27.07 14.01
N GLY A 585 1.85 -26.32 13.16
CA GLY A 585 1.85 -26.58 11.72
C GLY A 585 3.28 -26.75 11.18
N PHE A 586 3.46 -27.74 10.32
CA PHE A 586 4.73 -28.11 9.70
C PHE A 586 5.55 -26.87 9.26
N SER A 587 6.75 -26.72 9.82
CA SER A 587 7.81 -25.95 9.19
C SER A 587 8.29 -26.74 7.98
N THR A 588 8.28 -26.13 6.79
CA THR A 588 8.89 -26.70 5.59
C THR A 588 10.40 -26.62 5.71
N ASN A 589 11.02 -27.73 6.10
CA ASN A 589 12.44 -28.01 5.83
C ASN A 589 12.57 -29.50 5.50
N GLY A 590 13.01 -29.79 4.27
CA GLY A 590 13.65 -31.06 3.92
C GLY A 590 12.78 -32.08 3.18
N ASP A 591 12.95 -32.04 1.85
CA ASP A 591 13.12 -33.17 0.93
C ASP A 591 12.00 -34.17 0.64
N ASP A 592 11.74 -34.25 -0.67
CA ASP A 592 11.29 -35.40 -1.45
C ASP A 592 10.21 -36.28 -0.86
N LEU A 593 8.97 -36.08 -1.32
CA LEU A 593 7.98 -37.13 -1.57
C LEU A 593 6.73 -36.44 -2.13
N TRP A 594 6.58 -36.33 -3.46
CA TRP A 594 5.33 -36.47 -4.23
C TRP A 594 5.66 -36.37 -5.72
N GLY A 595 6.27 -37.43 -6.23
CA GLY A 595 6.32 -37.69 -7.66
C GLY A 595 4.93 -38.08 -8.19
N SER A 596 4.58 -37.45 -9.31
CA SER A 596 3.65 -37.92 -10.35
C SER A 596 2.16 -38.11 -10.01
N GLY A 597 1.35 -37.28 -10.68
CA GLY A 597 0.27 -37.80 -11.52
C GLY A 597 -1.14 -37.50 -11.06
N LEU A 598 -1.74 -36.44 -11.61
CA LEU A 598 -3.18 -36.41 -11.93
C LEU A 598 -3.59 -35.26 -12.87
N PHE A 599 -2.85 -35.07 -13.97
CA PHE A 599 -3.43 -34.57 -15.23
C PHE A 599 -2.65 -35.16 -16.41
N SER A 600 -3.14 -36.28 -16.94
CA SER A 600 -2.80 -36.75 -18.28
C SER A 600 -4.08 -36.89 -19.11
N LYS A 601 -4.17 -36.04 -20.14
CA LYS A 601 -4.85 -36.22 -21.43
C LYS A 601 -6.33 -36.66 -21.43
N ASN A 602 -7.19 -35.72 -21.80
CA ASN A 602 -7.66 -35.62 -23.19
C ASN A 602 -7.57 -34.18 -23.67
#